data_AF-A0A363U754-F1
#
_entry.id   AF-A0A363U754-F1
#
_cell.length_a   1.000
_cell.length_b   1.000
_cell.length_c   1.000
_cell.angle_alpha   90.00
_cell.angle_beta   90.00
_cell.angle_gamma   90.00
#
_symmetry.space_group_name_H-M   'P 1'
#
loop_
_entity.id
_entity.type
_entity.pdbx_description
1 polymer ?
#
loop_
_entity_poly.entity_id
_entity_poly.type
_entity_poly.pdbx_seq_one_letter_code
_entity_poly.pdbx_strand_id
1 'polypeptide(L)'
;MKSNIKLILLYAVTAGLIAALTSPIPGTSLLLTGLEVFMVVHLAKMNRFELSLQNIGVSAALIWGVSTVLKDAGVELLRFAPVLGWGAGVIVASLFVFFLGLLANMYFGK
;
A
#
# COMPACT_ATOMS: atom_id res chain seq x y z
N MET A 1 -7.21 3.59 22.15
CA MET A 1 -6.65 3.31 20.81
C MET A 1 -5.14 3.09 20.91
N LYS A 2 -4.64 1.87 20.69
CA LYS A 2 -3.19 1.65 20.56
C LYS A 2 -2.77 2.20 19.19
N SER A 3 -2.00 3.27 19.17
CA SER A 3 -1.52 3.86 17.92
C SER A 3 -0.46 2.94 17.32
N ASN A 4 -0.83 2.13 16.32
CA ASN A 4 0.11 1.29 15.56
C ASN A 4 0.91 2.10 14.52
N ILE A 5 1.11 3.41 14.76
CA ILE A 5 1.74 4.35 13.82
C ILE A 5 3.16 3.93 13.42
N LYS A 6 3.92 3.35 14.36
CA LYS A 6 5.27 2.82 14.08
C LYS A 6 5.24 1.70 13.05
N LEU A 7 4.21 0.86 13.11
CA LEU A 7 4.00 -0.27 12.19
C LEU A 7 3.64 0.25 10.80
N ILE A 8 2.74 1.23 10.72
CA ILE A 8 2.33 1.88 9.46
C ILE A 8 3.52 2.57 8.79
N LEU A 9 4.33 3.31 9.57
CA LEU A 9 5.54 3.96 9.06
C LEU A 9 6.55 2.93 8.52
N LEU A 10 6.71 1.79 9.20
CA LEU A 10 7.58 0.71 8.73
C LEU A 10 7.10 0.17 7.37
N TYR A 11 5.80 -0.04 7.20
CA TYR A 11 5.25 -0.48 5.92
C TYR A 11 5.38 0.58 4.83
N ALA A 12 5.16 1.86 5.15
CA ALA A 12 5.31 2.97 4.21
C ALA A 12 6.76 3.13 3.71
N VAL A 13 7.73 3.00 4.61
CA VAL A 13 9.16 3.02 4.24
C VAL A 13 9.51 1.79 3.40
N THR A 14 9.04 0.60 3.80
CA THR A 14 9.25 -0.63 3.03
C THR A 14 8.65 -0.53 1.62
N ALA A 15 7.47 0.05 1.48
CA ALA A 15 6.83 0.29 0.20
C ALA A 15 7.65 1.22 -0.70
N GLY A 16 8.17 2.31 -0.13
CA GLY A 16 9.10 3.21 -0.84
C GLY A 16 10.37 2.49 -1.27
N LEU A 17 10.93 1.64 -0.41
CA LEU A 17 12.14 0.86 -0.72
C LEU A 17 11.89 -0.14 -1.85
N ILE A 18 10.76 -0.87 -1.80
CA ILE A 18 10.35 -1.79 -2.87
C ILE A 18 10.16 -1.02 -4.17
N ALA A 19 9.47 0.12 -4.14
CA ALA A 19 9.28 0.95 -5.33
C ALA A 19 10.60 1.49 -5.89
N ALA A 20 11.54 1.91 -5.04
CA ALA A 20 12.85 2.39 -5.46
C ALA A 20 13.69 1.28 -6.09
N LEU A 21 13.69 0.09 -5.50
CA LEU A 21 14.53 -1.02 -5.96
C LEU A 21 13.95 -1.76 -7.16
N THR A 22 12.63 -1.74 -7.32
CA THR A 22 11.95 -2.55 -8.33
C THR A 22 11.32 -1.74 -9.43
N SER A 23 11.15 -0.42 -9.32
CA SER A 23 10.67 0.37 -10.46
C SER A 23 11.75 0.47 -11.56
N PRO A 24 11.44 0.29 -12.86
CA PRO A 24 10.12 0.10 -13.50
C PRO A 24 9.88 -1.37 -13.92
N ILE A 25 10.31 -2.34 -13.10
CA ILE A 25 10.21 -3.76 -13.42
C ILE A 25 8.72 -4.20 -13.40
N PRO A 26 8.24 -4.89 -14.44
CA PRO A 26 6.92 -5.51 -14.42
C PRO A 26 6.81 -6.46 -13.22
N GLY A 27 5.83 -6.23 -12.34
CA GLY A 27 5.63 -7.03 -11.11
C GLY A 27 5.83 -6.27 -9.79
N THR A 28 6.44 -5.07 -9.81
CA THR A 28 6.50 -4.16 -8.65
C THR A 28 5.12 -3.93 -8.03
N SER A 29 4.08 -3.85 -8.87
CA SER A 29 2.72 -3.67 -8.38
C SER A 29 2.19 -4.83 -7.56
N LEU A 30 2.55 -6.05 -7.92
CA LEU A 30 2.12 -7.24 -7.20
C LEU A 30 2.82 -7.35 -5.84
N LEU A 31 4.11 -6.97 -5.78
CA LEU A 31 4.87 -6.91 -4.52
C LEU A 31 4.30 -5.84 -3.58
N LEU A 32 4.01 -4.64 -4.10
CA LEU A 32 3.41 -3.56 -3.31
C LEU A 32 2.00 -3.95 -2.83
N THR A 33 1.17 -4.55 -3.68
CA THR A 33 -0.15 -5.04 -3.27
C THR A 33 -0.05 -6.15 -2.23
N GLY A 34 0.91 -7.07 -2.35
CA GLY A 34 1.18 -8.09 -1.34
C GLY A 34 1.53 -7.45 0.02
N LEU A 35 2.38 -6.42 0.02
CA LEU A 35 2.74 -5.66 1.22
C LEU A 35 1.52 -4.93 1.82
N GLU A 36 0.69 -4.30 0.99
CA GLU A 36 -0.53 -3.59 1.38
C GLU A 36 -1.51 -4.55 2.08
N VAL A 37 -1.79 -5.71 1.48
CA VAL A 37 -2.67 -6.73 2.06
C VAL A 37 -2.10 -7.26 3.37
N PHE A 38 -0.79 -7.55 3.41
CA PHE A 38 -0.14 -8.03 4.61
C PHE A 38 -0.21 -7.01 5.75
N MET A 39 -0.01 -5.72 5.46
CA MET A 39 -0.18 -4.63 6.43
C MET A 39 -1.60 -4.60 7.01
N VAL A 40 -2.62 -4.67 6.16
CA VAL A 40 -4.04 -4.65 6.58
C VAL A 40 -4.36 -5.83 7.49
N VAL A 41 -3.94 -7.04 7.10
CA VAL A 41 -4.12 -8.26 7.93
C VAL A 41 -3.38 -8.13 9.26
N HIS A 42 -2.16 -7.61 9.25
CA HIS A 42 -1.37 -7.42 10.47
C HIS A 42 -2.00 -6.39 11.41
N LEU A 43 -2.49 -5.26 10.88
CA LEU A 43 -3.19 -4.23 11.66
C LEU A 43 -4.50 -4.75 12.27
N ALA A 44 -5.25 -5.57 11.54
CA ALA A 44 -6.47 -6.19 12.07
C ALA A 44 -6.16 -7.14 13.24
N LYS A 45 -5.15 -8.01 13.08
CA LYS A 45 -4.70 -8.91 14.16
C LYS A 45 -4.24 -8.12 15.39
N MET A 46 -3.50 -7.03 15.20
CA MET A 46 -3.04 -6.16 16.29
C MET A 46 -4.19 -5.48 17.05
N ASN A 47 -5.29 -5.18 16.36
CA ASN A 47 -6.49 -4.61 16.96
C ASN A 47 -7.52 -5.68 17.42
N ARG A 48 -7.17 -6.98 17.42
CA ARG A 48 -8.06 -8.10 17.75
C ARG A 48 -9.34 -8.17 16.91
N PHE A 49 -9.28 -7.67 15.68
CA PHE A 49 -10.39 -7.71 14.75
C PHE A 49 -10.41 -9.07 14.04
N GLU A 50 -11.53 -9.81 14.13
CA GLU A 50 -11.69 -11.07 13.42
C GLU A 50 -11.93 -10.80 11.93
N LEU A 51 -10.90 -11.06 11.11
CA LEU A 51 -11.02 -11.00 9.67
C LEU A 51 -11.44 -12.37 9.12
N SER A 52 -12.68 -12.45 8.62
CA SER A 52 -13.09 -13.54 7.73
C SER A 52 -12.23 -13.56 6.47
N LEU A 53 -11.90 -14.75 5.96
CA LEU A 53 -11.14 -14.94 4.72
C LEU A 53 -11.78 -14.21 3.54
N GLN A 54 -13.12 -14.15 3.51
CA GLN A 54 -13.88 -13.40 2.52
C GLN A 54 -13.61 -11.89 2.60
N ASN A 55 -13.53 -11.33 3.82
CA ASN A 55 -13.23 -9.91 4.03
C ASN A 55 -11.79 -9.57 3.65
N ILE A 56 -10.85 -10.48 3.87
CA ILE A 56 -9.46 -10.34 3.41
C ILE A 56 -9.42 -10.34 1.88
N GLY A 57 -10.10 -11.29 1.24
CA GLY A 57 -10.17 -11.39 -0.23
C GLY A 57 -10.81 -10.16 -0.88
N VAL A 58 -11.94 -9.68 -0.36
CA VAL A 58 -12.62 -8.48 -0.85
C VAL A 58 -11.77 -7.22 -0.62
N SER A 59 -11.14 -7.09 0.55
CA SER A 59 -10.25 -5.97 0.83
C SER A 59 -9.03 -5.99 -0.08
N ALA A 60 -8.44 -7.17 -0.32
CA ALA A 60 -7.32 -7.34 -1.23
C ALA A 60 -7.70 -7.00 -2.68
N ALA A 61 -8.89 -7.41 -3.13
CA ALA A 61 -9.40 -7.07 -4.46
C ALA A 61 -9.68 -5.57 -4.62
N LEU A 62 -10.24 -4.92 -3.58
CA LEU A 62 -10.47 -3.48 -3.58
C LEU A 62 -9.15 -2.69 -3.54
N ILE A 63 -8.22 -3.09 -2.68
CA ILE A 63 -6.88 -2.50 -2.62
C ILE A 63 -6.19 -2.68 -3.96
N TRP A 64 -6.19 -3.89 -4.53
CA TRP A 64 -5.60 -4.15 -5.84
C TRP A 64 -6.25 -3.28 -6.93
N GLY A 65 -7.58 -3.21 -6.98
CA GLY A 65 -8.32 -2.43 -7.98
C GLY A 65 -8.09 -0.92 -7.87
N VAL A 66 -8.04 -0.39 -6.65
CA VAL A 66 -7.71 1.02 -6.41
C VAL A 66 -6.24 1.29 -6.76
N SER A 67 -5.33 0.40 -6.34
CA SER A 67 -3.89 0.48 -6.61
C SER A 67 -3.56 0.39 -8.10
N THR A 68 -4.28 -0.41 -8.90
CA THR A 68 -4.09 -0.47 -10.36
C THR A 68 -4.54 0.81 -11.03
N VAL A 69 -5.74 1.32 -10.71
CA VAL A 69 -6.24 2.57 -11.30
C VAL A 69 -5.33 3.76 -10.98
N LEU A 70 -4.89 3.89 -9.72
CA LEU A 70 -3.96 4.95 -9.30
C LEU A 70 -2.60 4.83 -9.98
N LYS A 71 -2.10 3.59 -10.19
CA LYS A 71 -0.83 3.37 -10.88
C LYS A 71 -0.92 3.66 -12.36
N ASP A 72 -1.98 3.23 -13.04
CA ASP A 72 -2.19 3.52 -14.45
C ASP A 72 -2.31 5.04 -14.66
N ALA A 73 -3.07 5.73 -13.80
CA ALA A 73 -3.15 7.19 -13.81
C ALA A 73 -1.79 7.86 -13.52
N GLY A 74 -1.00 7.31 -12.59
CA GLY A 74 0.34 7.78 -12.28
C GLY A 74 1.32 7.60 -13.44
N VAL A 75 1.30 6.44 -14.10
CA VAL A 75 2.15 6.15 -15.27
C VAL A 75 1.78 7.06 -16.45
N GLU A 76 0.50 7.32 -16.66
CA GLU A 76 0.04 8.24 -17.71
C GLU A 76 0.44 9.70 -17.41
N LEU A 77 0.40 10.14 -16.15
CA LEU A 77 0.89 11.45 -15.72
C LEU A 77 2.42 11.57 -15.84
N LEU A 78 3.16 10.49 -15.58
CA LEU A 78 4.62 10.45 -15.57
C LEU A 78 5.25 10.15 -16.94
N ARG A 79 4.42 9.84 -17.95
CA ARG A 79 4.83 9.65 -19.36
C ARG A 79 5.59 10.86 -19.92
N PHE A 80 5.44 12.04 -19.31
CA PHE A 80 6.09 13.28 -19.71
C PHE A 80 7.46 13.53 -19.05
N ALA A 81 7.88 12.73 -18.06
CA ALA A 81 9.17 12.92 -17.40
C ALA A 81 9.72 11.60 -16.79
N PRO A 82 10.50 10.81 -17.55
CA PRO A 82 10.97 9.48 -17.14
C PRO A 82 11.77 9.46 -15.82
N VAL A 83 12.59 10.50 -15.58
CA VAL A 83 13.41 10.62 -14.37
C VAL A 83 12.59 11.07 -13.16
N LEU A 84 11.60 11.96 -13.37
CA LEU A 84 10.63 12.32 -12.33
C LEU A 84 9.73 11.13 -11.99
N GLY A 85 9.45 10.25 -12.96
CA GLY A 85 8.63 9.06 -12.76
C GLY A 85 9.20 8.05 -11.78
N TRP A 86 10.53 7.92 -11.72
CA TRP A 86 11.18 7.00 -10.79
C TRP A 86 11.09 7.49 -9.34
N GLY A 87 11.42 8.76 -9.08
CA GLY A 87 11.27 9.39 -7.76
C GLY A 87 9.81 9.51 -7.33
N ALA A 88 8.91 9.86 -8.25
CA ALA A 88 7.48 9.91 -8.00
C ALA A 88 6.92 8.54 -7.60
N GLY A 89 7.38 7.45 -8.21
CA GLY A 89 6.96 6.10 -7.85
C GLY A 89 7.23 5.75 -6.39
N VAL A 90 8.39 6.15 -5.86
CA VAL A 90 8.76 5.97 -4.46
C VAL A 90 7.83 6.75 -3.53
N ILE A 91 7.63 8.04 -3.82
CA ILE A 91 6.80 8.94 -3.01
C ILE A 91 5.34 8.46 -3.00
N VAL A 92 4.80 8.14 -4.17
CA VAL A 92 3.42 7.66 -4.32
C VAL A 92 3.22 6.34 -3.58
N ALA A 93 4.14 5.38 -3.71
CA ALA A 93 4.05 4.10 -2.99
C ALA A 93 4.08 4.29 -1.47
N SER A 94 5.01 5.10 -0.95
CA SER A 94 5.09 5.38 0.48
C SER A 94 3.85 6.08 1.03
N LEU A 95 3.37 7.12 0.33
CA LEU A 95 2.17 7.84 0.75
C LEU A 95 0.92 6.96 0.70
N PHE A 96 0.76 6.18 -0.37
CA PHE A 96 -0.38 5.29 -0.52
C PHE A 96 -0.45 4.27 0.64
N VAL A 97 0.65 3.58 0.92
CA VAL A 97 0.71 2.61 2.03
C VAL A 97 0.52 3.28 3.38
N PHE A 98 1.05 4.48 3.58
CA PHE A 98 0.85 5.25 4.80
C PHE A 98 -0.63 5.59 5.04
N PHE A 99 -1.31 6.15 4.03
CA PHE A 99 -2.74 6.50 4.14
C PHE A 99 -3.62 5.26 4.28
N LEU A 100 -3.33 4.20 3.53
CA LEU A 100 -4.04 2.93 3.65
C LEU A 100 -3.90 2.36 5.07
N GLY A 101 -2.69 2.39 5.63
CA GLY A 101 -2.43 1.92 6.99
C GLY A 101 -3.14 2.75 8.05
N LEU A 102 -3.21 4.07 7.89
CA LEU A 102 -4.00 4.94 8.76
C LEU A 102 -5.49 4.58 8.71
N LEU A 103 -6.04 4.43 7.51
CA LEU A 103 -7.45 4.12 7.30
C LEU A 103 -7.81 2.74 7.86
N ALA A 104 -6.96 1.73 7.63
CA ALA A 104 -7.10 0.40 8.20
C ALA A 104 -7.03 0.43 9.73
N ASN A 105 -6.08 1.16 10.31
CA ASN A 105 -5.95 1.27 11.76
C ASN A 105 -7.12 2.02 12.41
N MET A 106 -7.70 3.02 11.74
CA MET A 106 -8.92 3.68 12.18
C MET A 106 -10.14 2.74 12.10
N TYR A 107 -10.21 1.92 11.06
CA TYR A 107 -11.31 0.98 10.87
C TYR A 107 -11.28 -0.14 11.92
N PHE A 108 -10.13 -0.78 12.13
CA PHE A 108 -9.99 -1.88 13.09
C PHE A 108 -9.85 -1.42 14.54
N GLY A 109 -9.48 -0.17 14.78
CA GLY A 109 -9.30 0.38 16.13
C GLY A 109 -10.58 0.89 16.80
N LYS A 110 -11.74 0.75 16.13
CA LYS A 110 -13.07 0.89 16.73
C LYS A 110 -13.42 -0.35 17.53
#